data_AF-A0A7J2RA20-F1
#
_entry.id   AF-A0A7J2RA20-F1
#
_cell.length_a   1.000
_cell.length_b   1.000
_cell.length_c   1.000
_cell.angle_alpha   90.00
_cell.angle_beta   90.00
_cell.angle_gamma   90.00
#
_symmetry.space_group_name_H-M   'P 1'
#
loop_
_entity.id
_entity.type
_entity.pdbx_description
1 polymer ?
#
loop_
_entity_poly.entity_id
_entity_poly.type
_entity_poly.pdbx_seq_one_letter_code
_entity_poly.pdbx_strand_id
1 'polypeptide(L)'
;GEMFGRVVGVLGNDRMEIFCQDGKHRIGRIRGKIKKRVWIRLADLVIVNPWDWETESSEKLGKCEISWRYMRHEISWLERNNRIPEILDINKITF
;
A
#
# COMPACT_ATOMS: atom_id res chain seq x y z
N GLY A 1 6.47 10.45 6.45
CA GLY A 1 5.23 10.11 7.20
C GLY A 1 4.80 8.69 6.89
N GLU A 2 3.77 8.15 7.56
CA GLU A 2 3.17 6.84 7.22
C GLU A 2 1.74 7.03 6.71
N MET A 3 1.28 6.17 5.80
CA MET A 3 -0.06 6.27 5.22
C MET A 3 -0.64 4.90 4.86
N PHE A 4 -1.97 4.84 4.71
CA PHE A 4 -2.61 3.65 4.14
C PHE A 4 -2.32 3.54 2.64
N GLY A 5 -2.22 2.31 2.18
CA GLY A 5 -2.22 1.98 0.76
C GLY A 5 -2.82 0.61 0.51
N ARG A 6 -3.20 0.36 -0.74
CA ARG A 6 -3.75 -0.92 -1.19
C ARG A 6 -2.93 -1.46 -2.34
N VAL A 7 -2.65 -2.75 -2.32
CA VAL A 7 -1.85 -3.40 -3.37
C VAL A 7 -2.68 -3.57 -4.63
N VAL A 8 -2.23 -2.97 -5.73
CA VAL A 8 -2.90 -3.00 -7.05
C VAL A 8 -2.14 -3.89 -8.04
N GLY A 9 -0.84 -4.10 -7.85
CA GLY A 9 -0.05 -4.92 -8.76
C GLY A 9 1.19 -5.53 -8.11
N VAL A 10 1.67 -6.63 -8.68
CA VAL A 10 2.93 -7.28 -8.27
C VAL A 10 3.95 -7.09 -9.38
N LEU A 11 4.99 -6.31 -9.11
CA LEU A 11 6.03 -5.95 -10.10
C LEU A 11 7.23 -6.91 -10.06
N GLY A 12 7.33 -7.74 -9.02
CA GLY A 12 8.47 -8.64 -8.80
C GLY A 12 9.65 -7.96 -8.10
N ASN A 13 10.70 -8.72 -7.77
CA ASN A 13 11.88 -8.24 -7.04
C ASN A 13 11.54 -7.46 -5.74
N ASP A 14 10.61 -7.99 -4.95
CA ASP A 14 10.06 -7.37 -3.73
C ASP A 14 9.39 -6.00 -3.93
N ARG A 15 8.98 -5.69 -5.16
CA ARG A 15 8.26 -4.47 -5.50
C ARG A 15 6.81 -4.78 -5.84
N MET A 16 5.93 -3.91 -5.37
CA MET A 16 4.49 -3.96 -5.61
C MET A 16 4.02 -2.57 -6.01
N GLU A 17 3.01 -2.52 -6.87
CA GLU A 17 2.30 -1.29 -7.15
C GLU A 17 1.23 -1.07 -6.07
N ILE A 18 1.22 0.13 -5.51
CA ILE A 18 0.36 0.50 -4.39
C ILE A 18 -0.39 1.76 -4.75
N PHE A 19 -1.69 1.71 -4.54
CA PHE A 19 -2.54 2.88 -4.53
C PHE A 19 -2.62 3.44 -3.12
N CYS A 20 -2.13 4.66 -2.95
CA CYS A 20 -1.98 5.32 -1.65
C CYS A 20 -3.21 6.16 -1.30
N GLN A 21 -3.39 6.45 0.00
CA GLN A 21 -4.52 7.27 0.47
C GLN A 21 -4.53 8.70 -0.07
N ASP A 22 -3.41 9.17 -0.63
CA ASP A 22 -3.27 10.46 -1.30
C ASP A 22 -3.77 10.45 -2.75
N GLY A 23 -4.27 9.31 -3.24
CA GLY A 23 -4.76 9.12 -4.60
C GLY A 23 -3.66 8.87 -5.63
N LYS A 24 -2.41 8.66 -5.21
CA LYS A 24 -1.28 8.41 -6.11
C LYS A 24 -0.92 6.93 -6.16
N HIS A 25 -0.47 6.49 -7.33
CA HIS A 25 0.16 5.19 -7.51
C HIS A 25 1.65 5.30 -7.19
N ARG A 26 2.17 4.34 -6.40
CA ARG A 26 3.56 4.30 -5.98
C ARG A 26 4.13 2.89 -6.10
N ILE A 27 5.45 2.80 -6.29
CA ILE A 27 6.17 1.53 -6.24
C ILE A 27 6.63 1.28 -4.81
N GLY A 28 5.96 0.34 -4.15
CA GLY A 28 6.26 -0.10 -2.79
C GLY A 28 7.33 -1.19 -2.75
N ARG A 29 8.42 -0.95 -2.04
CA ARG A 29 9.40 -2.00 -1.67
C ARG A 29 8.98 -2.67 -0.36
N ILE A 30 8.94 -3.99 -0.35
CA ILE A 30 8.65 -4.75 0.88
C ILE A 30 9.83 -4.65 1.85
N ARG A 31 9.60 -4.10 3.06
CA ARG A 31 10.63 -4.07 4.11
C ARG A 31 11.03 -5.49 4.50
N GLY A 32 12.33 -5.73 4.62
CA GLY A 32 12.87 -7.07 4.89
C GLY A 32 12.31 -7.76 6.14
N LYS A 33 11.95 -6.98 7.18
CA LYS A 33 11.31 -7.50 8.39
C LYS A 33 9.93 -8.11 8.11
N ILE A 34 9.18 -7.53 7.18
CA ILE A 34 7.85 -8.02 6.78
C ILE A 34 7.93 -9.15 5.79
N LYS A 35 8.86 -9.05 4.82
CA LYS A 35 9.07 -10.07 3.80
C LYS A 35 9.22 -11.47 4.42
N LYS A 36 9.87 -11.56 5.59
CA LYS A 36 10.08 -12.81 6.32
C LYS A 36 8.86 -13.30 7.12
N ARG A 37 7.87 -12.44 7.38
CA ARG A 37 6.76 -12.72 8.31
C ARG A 37 5.44 -12.95 7.61
N VAL A 38 5.16 -12.20 6.54
CA VAL A 38 3.85 -12.20 5.88
C VAL A 38 4.01 -12.18 4.37
N TRP A 39 3.13 -12.92 3.70
CA TRP A 39 3.00 -12.89 2.25
C TRP A 39 1.99 -11.81 1.87
N ILE A 40 2.40 -10.83 1.07
CA ILE A 40 1.51 -9.77 0.60
C ILE A 40 0.96 -10.16 -0.77
N ARG A 41 -0.34 -9.98 -0.97
CA ARG A 41 -1.08 -10.31 -2.19
C ARG A 41 -1.81 -9.08 -2.75
N LEU A 42 -2.35 -9.23 -3.95
CA LEU A 42 -3.26 -8.26 -4.55
C LEU A 42 -4.43 -7.95 -3.59
N ALA A 43 -4.85 -6.68 -3.58
CA ALA A 43 -5.94 -6.15 -2.76
C ALA A 43 -5.72 -6.14 -1.23
N ASP A 44 -4.53 -6.53 -0.75
CA ASP A 44 -4.17 -6.39 0.67
C ASP A 44 -4.07 -4.91 1.06
N LEU A 45 -4.56 -4.59 2.26
CA LEU A 45 -4.39 -3.27 2.88
C LEU A 45 -3.05 -3.23 3.63
N VAL A 46 -2.26 -2.21 3.35
CA VAL A 46 -0.89 -2.06 3.86
C VAL A 46 -0.65 -0.66 4.42
N ILE A 47 0.36 -0.54 5.29
CA ILE A 47 0.96 0.75 5.63
C ILE A 47 2.19 0.95 4.78
N VAL A 48 2.28 2.15 4.21
CA VAL A 48 3.40 2.57 3.38
C VAL A 48 4.01 3.87 3.87
N ASN A 49 5.32 3.95 3.69
CA ASN A 49 6.14 5.09 4.06
C ASN A 49 6.68 5.69 2.75
N PRO A 50 6.07 6.75 2.22
CA PRO A 50 6.57 7.42 1.02
C PRO A 50 7.99 7.95 1.25
N TRP A 51 8.79 7.97 0.18
CA TRP A 51 10.11 8.59 0.22
C TRP A 51 9.98 10.09 -0.05
N ASP A 52 10.48 10.91 0.87
CA ASP A 52 10.33 12.37 0.82
C ASP A 52 11.22 13.03 -0.25
N TRP A 53 12.26 12.35 -0.72
CA TRP A 53 13.31 12.90 -1.58
C TRP A 53 13.20 12.50 -3.06
N GLU A 54 12.28 11.60 -3.40
CA GLU A 54 12.19 11.10 -4.76
C GLU A 54 11.24 11.96 -5.59
N THR A 55 11.79 12.64 -6.59
CA THR A 55 11.04 13.45 -7.54
C THR A 55 10.04 12.58 -8.29
N GLU A 56 8.76 12.72 -7.97
CA GLU A 56 7.65 12.28 -8.83
C GLU A 56 7.79 13.01 -10.17
N SER A 57 8.38 12.37 -11.17
CA SER A 57 8.39 12.85 -12.54
C SER A 57 7.24 12.21 -13.30
N SER A 58 6.76 12.87 -14.36
CA SER A 58 5.66 12.42 -15.23
C SER A 58 5.84 11.01 -15.80
N GLU A 59 7.06 10.48 -15.81
CA GLU A 59 7.41 9.15 -16.32
C GLU A 59 7.66 8.10 -15.21
N LYS A 60 7.76 8.52 -13.94
CA LYS A 60 8.16 7.64 -12.83
C LYS A 60 7.20 7.77 -11.65
N LEU A 61 6.54 6.66 -11.33
CA LEU A 61 5.80 6.52 -10.08
C LEU A 61 6.74 6.76 -8.89
N GLY A 62 6.29 7.53 -7.90
CA GLY A 62 7.04 7.72 -6.66
C GLY A 62 7.27 6.39 -5.93
N LYS A 63 8.34 6.25 -5.15
CA LYS A 63 8.54 5.06 -4.34
C LYS A 63 8.03 5.21 -2.92
N CYS A 64 7.75 4.07 -2.32
CA CYS A 64 7.45 3.96 -0.91
C CYS A 64 8.02 2.65 -0.34
N GLU A 65 8.07 2.54 0.97
CA GLU A 65 8.41 1.31 1.67
C GLU A 65 7.17 0.74 2.38
N ILE A 66 6.94 -0.57 2.24
CA ILE A 66 5.82 -1.26 2.89
C ILE A 66 6.26 -1.70 4.28
N SER A 67 5.62 -1.13 5.30
CA SER A 67 6.00 -1.30 6.71
C SER A 67 5.04 -2.21 7.50
N TRP A 68 3.77 -2.36 7.06
CA TRP A 68 2.75 -3.24 7.66
C TRP A 68 1.78 -3.82 6.63
N ARG A 69 1.21 -5.00 6.92
CA ARG A 69 0.08 -5.60 6.20
C ARG A 69 -1.02 -5.92 7.20
N TYR A 70 -2.20 -5.36 7.01
CA TYR A 70 -3.36 -5.67 7.85
C TYR A 70 -3.97 -7.02 7.51
N MET A 71 -4.37 -7.75 8.54
CA MET A 71 -5.15 -8.97 8.47
C MET A 71 -6.64 -8.64 8.30
N ARG A 72 -7.41 -9.61 7.78
CA ARG A 72 -8.85 -9.43 7.55
C ARG A 72 -9.63 -8.92 8.77
N HIS A 73 -9.32 -9.43 9.96
CA HIS A 73 -10.01 -9.00 11.19
C HIS A 73 -9.65 -7.56 11.59
N GLU A 74 -8.40 -7.14 11.37
CA GLU A 74 -7.96 -5.75 11.60
C GLU A 74 -8.64 -4.82 10.61
N ILE A 75 -8.74 -5.21 9.33
CA ILE A 75 -9.45 -4.45 8.30
C ILE A 75 -10.92 -4.28 8.69
N SER A 76 -11.61 -5.37 9.05
CA SER A 76 -13.01 -5.28 9.49
C SER A 76 -13.21 -4.37 10.71
N TRP A 77 -12.24 -4.32 11.63
CA TRP A 77 -12.29 -3.37 12.74
C TRP A 77 -12.09 -1.92 12.25
N LEU A 78 -11.15 -1.68 11.35
CA LEU A 78 -10.89 -0.35 10.79
C LEU A 78 -12.08 0.19 9.98
N GLU A 79 -12.73 -0.67 9.19
CA GLU A 79 -13.94 -0.36 8.41
C GLU A 79 -15.10 0.05 9.34
N ARG A 80 -15.38 -0.74 10.38
CA ARG A 80 -16.45 -0.43 11.36
C ARG A 80 -16.23 0.89 12.10
N ASN A 81 -14.98 1.31 12.23
CA ASN A 81 -14.61 2.56 12.91
C ASN A 81 -14.33 3.71 11.92
N ASN A 82 -14.66 3.55 10.63
CA ASN A 82 -14.44 4.56 9.58
C ASN A 82 -13.01 5.13 9.56
N ARG A 83 -12.00 4.26 9.77
CA ARG A 83 -10.58 4.69 9.80
C ARG A 83 -9.87 4.48 8.46
N ILE A 84 -10.46 3.73 7.54
CA ILE A 84 -9.94 3.55 6.19
C ILE A 84 -10.55 4.64 5.30
N PRO A 85 -9.73 5.40 4.56
CA PRO A 85 -10.22 6.33 3.57
C PRO A 85 -11.05 5.60 2.49
N GLU A 86 -12.21 6.14 2.13
CA GLU A 86 -13.12 5.53 1.14
C GLU A 86 -12.44 5.23 -0.21
N ILE A 87 -11.46 6.04 -0.58
CA ILE A 87 -10.70 5.85 -1.83
C ILE A 87 -9.96 4.49 -1.84
N LEU A 88 -9.68 3.90 -0.67
CA LEU A 88 -9.00 2.63 -0.51
C LEU A 88 -9.95 1.43 -0.32
N ASP A 89 -11.26 1.63 -0.48
CA ASP A 89 -12.24 0.54 -0.42
C ASP A 89 -12.03 -0.46 -1.55
N ILE A 90 -12.04 -1.75 -1.20
CA ILE A 90 -11.79 -2.84 -2.17
C ILE A 90 -12.79 -2.84 -3.32
N ASN A 91 -14.02 -2.42 -3.07
CA ASN A 91 -15.11 -2.42 -4.05
C ASN A 91 -15.06 -1.21 -4.99
N LYS A 92 -14.28 -0.17 -4.63
CA LYS A 92 -14.17 1.08 -5.40
C LYS A 92 -12.89 1.12 -6.24
N ILE A 93 -11.87 0.35 -5.87
CA ILE A 93 -10.64 0.23 -6.65
C ILE A 93 -10.87 -0.79 -7.76
N THR A 94 -10.69 -0.36 -9.00
CA THR A 94 -10.57 -1.28 -10.14
C THR A 94 -9.10 -1.72 -10.21
N PHE A 95 -8.85 -3.02 -10.12
CA PHE A 95 -7.53 -3.64 -10.18
C PHE A 95 -7.09 -3.92 -11.62
#